data_AF-A0A166N7N1-F1
#
_entry.id   AF-A0A166N7N1-F1
#
_cell.length_a   1.000
_cell.length_b   1.000
_cell.length_c   1.000
_cell.angle_alpha   90.00
_cell.angle_beta   90.00
_cell.angle_gamma   90.00
#
_symmetry.space_group_name_H-M   'P 1'
#
loop_
_entity.id
_entity.type
_entity.pdbx_description
1 polymer ?
#
loop_
_entity_poly.entity_id
_entity_poly.type
_entity_poly.pdbx_seq_one_letter_code
_entity_poly.pdbx_strand_id
1 'polypeptide(L)'
;MAVRAKHPLAADDPLNGEDKLKVRSVSKLRNRGVLFNFGDKLAVDWVRRHRAAFLASFDAAAILRDRGYQILVKNVPVELDILKSDTLRAIENANDFATGSILRAKWLRPIVRRRPDQRNAHLCLVVSSPSLANSLITS
;
A
#
# COMPACT_ATOMS: atom_id res chain seq x y z
N MET A 1 -22.54 -21.80 -2.03
CA MET A 1 -23.29 -21.36 -3.24
C MET A 1 -24.24 -20.17 -2.99
N ALA A 2 -24.09 -19.37 -1.92
CA ALA A 2 -25.17 -18.46 -1.46
C ALA A 2 -24.80 -16.95 -1.39
N VAL A 3 -23.69 -16.50 -1.98
CA VAL A 3 -23.29 -15.06 -1.94
C VAL A 3 -23.65 -14.31 -3.23
N ARG A 4 -23.95 -15.03 -4.33
CA ARG A 4 -24.27 -14.44 -5.64
C ARG A 4 -25.62 -13.71 -5.73
N ALA A 5 -26.49 -13.86 -4.73
CA ALA A 5 -27.87 -13.34 -4.81
C ALA A 5 -28.03 -11.89 -4.31
N LYS A 6 -27.03 -11.31 -3.61
CA LYS A 6 -27.18 -10.00 -2.94
C LYS A 6 -26.41 -8.84 -3.59
N HIS A 7 -25.65 -9.08 -4.65
CA HIS A 7 -24.97 -8.04 -5.42
C HIS A 7 -24.73 -8.52 -6.85
N PRO A 8 -25.64 -8.23 -7.80
CA PRO A 8 -25.40 -8.59 -9.19
C PRO A 8 -24.22 -7.75 -9.72
N LEU A 9 -23.23 -8.43 -10.26
CA LEU A 9 -22.12 -7.83 -10.99
C LEU A 9 -22.69 -7.17 -12.26
N ALA A 10 -22.19 -5.99 -12.63
CA ALA A 10 -22.69 -5.25 -13.80
C ALA A 10 -22.51 -6.07 -15.09
N ALA A 11 -23.39 -5.90 -16.08
CA ALA A 11 -23.32 -6.64 -17.35
C ALA A 11 -22.03 -6.36 -18.15
N ASP A 12 -21.45 -5.17 -17.94
CA ASP A 12 -20.19 -4.70 -18.55
C ASP A 12 -18.95 -5.11 -17.73
N ASP A 13 -19.14 -5.96 -16.72
CA ASP A 13 -18.06 -6.46 -15.87
C ASP A 13 -17.28 -7.54 -16.64
N PRO A 14 -15.94 -7.46 -16.77
CA PRO A 14 -15.11 -8.50 -17.39
C PRO A 14 -15.26 -9.90 -16.74
N LEU A 15 -16.08 -10.03 -15.69
CA LEU A 15 -16.48 -11.26 -15.02
C LEU A 15 -17.60 -12.06 -15.70
N ASN A 16 -18.21 -11.53 -16.77
CA ASN A 16 -19.30 -12.20 -17.49
C ASN A 16 -18.82 -13.05 -18.69
N GLY A 17 -17.53 -13.01 -19.04
CA GLY A 17 -16.92 -13.85 -20.05
C GLY A 17 -16.51 -15.23 -19.53
N GLU A 18 -16.24 -16.19 -20.44
CA GLU A 18 -15.82 -17.56 -20.08
C GLU A 18 -14.52 -17.60 -19.25
N ASP A 19 -13.71 -16.55 -19.31
CA ASP A 19 -12.51 -16.33 -18.48
C ASP A 19 -12.84 -15.66 -17.14
N LYS A 20 -13.36 -16.47 -16.21
CA LYS A 20 -13.53 -16.10 -14.80
C LYS A 20 -12.20 -15.62 -14.20
N LEU A 21 -12.25 -14.75 -13.18
CA LEU A 21 -11.07 -14.37 -12.37
C LEU A 21 -10.32 -15.61 -11.87
N LYS A 22 -9.13 -15.86 -12.42
CA LYS A 22 -8.27 -16.96 -11.99
C LYS A 22 -7.32 -16.49 -10.89
N VAL A 23 -7.59 -16.96 -9.66
CA VAL A 23 -6.61 -16.92 -8.58
C VAL A 23 -5.63 -18.07 -8.81
N ARG A 24 -4.36 -17.75 -9.06
CA ARG A 24 -3.30 -18.75 -9.27
C ARG A 24 -2.92 -19.45 -7.98
N SER A 25 -2.84 -18.71 -6.88
CA SER A 25 -2.53 -19.29 -5.58
C SER A 25 -3.03 -18.42 -4.44
N VAL A 26 -3.26 -19.07 -3.29
CA VAL A 26 -3.60 -18.42 -2.03
C VAL A 26 -2.62 -18.92 -0.98
N SER A 27 -1.91 -17.99 -0.34
CA SER A 27 -0.90 -18.32 0.68
C SER A 27 -1.23 -17.63 2.00
N LYS A 28 -1.26 -18.42 3.09
CA LYS A 28 -1.40 -17.86 4.44
C LYS A 28 -0.06 -17.33 4.91
N LEU A 29 -0.05 -16.08 5.38
CA LEU A 29 1.14 -15.42 5.93
C LEU A 29 1.22 -15.68 7.44
N ARG A 30 2.45 -15.63 7.98
CA ARG A 30 2.72 -15.83 9.43
C ARG A 30 2.02 -14.80 10.33
N ASN A 31 1.73 -13.63 9.79
CA ASN A 31 1.02 -12.54 10.48
C ASN A 31 -0.52 -12.65 10.39
N ARG A 32 -1.05 -13.86 10.16
CA ARG A 32 -2.49 -14.14 9.95
C ARG A 32 -3.09 -13.46 8.71
N GLY A 33 -2.25 -12.87 7.84
CA GLY A 33 -2.68 -12.36 6.55
C GLY A 33 -2.89 -13.47 5.52
N VAL A 34 -3.61 -13.14 4.44
CA VAL A 34 -3.77 -14.01 3.27
C VAL A 34 -3.27 -13.25 2.05
N LEU A 35 -2.40 -13.90 1.26
CA LEU A 35 -1.89 -13.38 0.01
C LEU A 35 -2.58 -14.10 -1.15
N PHE A 36 -3.29 -13.33 -1.98
CA PHE A 36 -3.87 -13.81 -3.22
C PHE A 36 -2.93 -13.47 -4.39
N ASN A 37 -2.51 -14.49 -5.12
CA ASN A 37 -1.78 -14.31 -6.37
C ASN A 37 -2.76 -14.48 -7.53
N PHE A 38 -2.97 -13.41 -8.29
CA PHE A 38 -3.84 -13.42 -9.46
C PHE A 38 -3.03 -13.67 -10.72
N GLY A 39 -3.63 -14.35 -11.69
CA GLY A 39 -2.99 -14.60 -12.99
C GLY A 39 -2.90 -13.38 -13.88
N ASP A 40 -3.79 -12.41 -13.67
CA ASP A 40 -4.00 -11.27 -14.56
C ASP A 40 -4.07 -9.96 -13.79
N LYS A 41 -3.56 -8.88 -14.40
CA LYS A 41 -3.62 -7.54 -13.82
C LYS A 41 -5.06 -7.03 -13.72
N LEU A 42 -5.88 -7.33 -14.73
CA LEU A 42 -7.31 -6.97 -14.75
C LEU A 42 -8.04 -7.50 -13.52
N ALA A 43 -7.66 -8.69 -13.05
CA ALA A 43 -8.22 -9.29 -11.86
C ALA A 43 -7.93 -8.49 -10.59
N VAL A 44 -6.69 -8.05 -10.45
CA VAL A 44 -6.24 -7.23 -9.32
C VAL A 44 -6.94 -5.87 -9.34
N ASP A 45 -7.06 -5.24 -10.51
CA ASP A 45 -7.70 -3.94 -10.66
C ASP A 45 -9.22 -4.01 -10.43
N TRP A 46 -9.87 -5.14 -10.75
CA TRP A 46 -11.25 -5.39 -10.38
C TRP A 46 -11.41 -5.48 -8.85
N VAL A 47 -10.57 -6.26 -8.16
CA VAL A 47 -10.62 -6.41 -6.68
C VAL A 47 -10.38 -5.06 -5.99
N ARG A 48 -9.48 -4.23 -6.54
CA ARG A 48 -9.23 -2.87 -6.03
C ARG A 48 -10.44 -1.96 -6.17
N ARG A 49 -11.10 -1.97 -7.32
CA ARG A 49 -12.33 -1.17 -7.56
C ARG A 49 -13.49 -1.64 -6.68
N HIS A 50 -13.66 -2.96 -6.53
CA HIS A 50 -14.75 -3.57 -5.77
C HIS A 50 -14.32 -4.01 -4.37
N ARG A 51 -13.41 -3.26 -3.74
CA ARG A 51 -12.81 -3.58 -2.43
C ARG A 51 -13.84 -3.90 -1.36
N ALA A 52 -14.92 -3.11 -1.28
CA ALA A 52 -15.96 -3.31 -0.27
C ALA A 52 -16.72 -4.63 -0.47
N ALA A 53 -17.12 -4.94 -1.70
CA ALA A 53 -17.81 -6.19 -2.04
C ALA A 53 -16.90 -7.41 -1.84
N PHE A 54 -15.61 -7.28 -2.19
CA PHE A 54 -14.62 -8.32 -1.95
C PHE A 54 -14.43 -8.58 -0.45
N LEU A 55 -14.27 -7.53 0.36
CA LEU A 55 -14.09 -7.64 1.81
C LEU A 55 -15.35 -8.12 2.54
N ALA A 56 -16.55 -7.79 2.04
CA ALA A 56 -17.81 -8.29 2.59
C ALA A 56 -17.95 -9.82 2.53
N SER A 57 -17.15 -10.49 1.69
CA SER A 57 -17.09 -11.95 1.63
C SER A 57 -16.19 -12.57 2.72
N PHE A 58 -15.47 -11.75 3.49
CA PHE A 58 -14.59 -12.15 4.58
C PHE A 58 -15.11 -11.63 5.93
N ASP A 59 -14.33 -11.88 6.98
CA ASP A 59 -14.60 -11.35 8.32
C ASP A 59 -14.71 -9.81 8.32
N ALA A 60 -15.52 -9.25 9.20
CA ALA A 60 -15.67 -7.81 9.37
C ALA A 60 -14.34 -7.10 9.69
N ALA A 61 -13.37 -7.81 10.30
CA ALA A 61 -12.03 -7.30 10.57
C ALA A 61 -11.05 -7.45 9.39
N ALA A 62 -11.47 -8.00 8.25
CA ALA A 62 -10.61 -8.19 7.10
C ALA A 62 -10.26 -6.84 6.45
N ILE A 63 -8.96 -6.61 6.24
CA ILE A 63 -8.45 -5.39 5.61
C ILE A 63 -7.68 -5.77 4.36
N LEU A 64 -8.13 -5.29 3.20
CA LEU A 64 -7.35 -5.37 1.97
C LEU A 64 -6.18 -4.39 2.09
N ARG A 65 -4.94 -4.89 2.08
CA ARG A 65 -3.77 -4.02 2.19
C ARG A 65 -3.32 -3.56 0.81
N ASP A 66 -3.26 -2.25 0.62
CA ASP A 66 -2.59 -1.67 -0.53
C ASP A 66 -1.09 -1.95 -0.45
N ARG A 67 -0.46 -2.17 -1.60
CA ARG A 67 0.96 -2.45 -1.68
C ARG A 67 1.74 -1.15 -1.47
N GLY A 68 2.29 -0.99 -0.27
CA GLY A 68 3.27 0.05 0.01
C GLY A 68 4.67 -0.39 -0.41
N TYR A 69 5.39 0.49 -1.13
CA TYR A 69 6.77 0.28 -1.54
C TYR A 69 7.69 0.96 -0.54
N GLN A 70 8.52 0.18 0.14
CA GLN A 70 9.42 0.69 1.17
C GLN A 70 10.75 1.15 0.55
N ILE A 71 11.18 2.35 0.92
CA ILE A 71 12.41 2.99 0.45
C ILE A 71 13.20 3.46 1.67
N LEU A 72 14.53 3.36 1.58
CA LEU A 72 15.44 3.88 2.58
C LEU A 72 15.96 5.25 2.14
N VAL A 73 15.54 6.30 2.84
CA VAL A 73 16.09 7.64 2.68
C VAL A 73 17.21 7.85 3.68
N LYS A 74 18.39 8.20 3.17
CA LYS A 74 19.58 8.46 3.99
C LYS A 74 19.67 9.95 4.34
N ASN A 75 20.39 10.24 5.42
CA ASN A 75 20.76 11.61 5.80
C ASN A 75 19.60 12.61 6.01
N VAL A 76 18.52 12.19 6.66
CA VAL A 76 17.37 13.06 6.96
C VAL A 76 17.60 13.79 8.29
N PRO A 77 17.40 15.11 8.37
CA PRO A 77 17.52 15.88 9.61
C PRO A 77 16.62 15.32 10.72
N VAL A 78 17.15 15.18 11.94
CA VAL A 78 16.41 14.59 13.07
C VAL A 78 15.29 15.49 13.58
N GLU A 79 15.35 16.78 13.27
CA GLU A 79 14.37 17.81 13.60
C GLU A 79 13.08 17.66 12.77
N LEU A 80 13.12 16.87 11.69
CA LEU A 80 11.96 16.60 10.86
C LEU A 80 10.92 15.78 11.63
N ASP A 81 9.76 16.37 11.91
CA ASP A 81 8.64 15.66 12.51
C ASP A 81 7.87 14.84 11.48
N ILE A 82 8.25 13.56 11.38
CA ILE A 82 7.63 12.57 10.49
C ILE A 82 6.29 12.00 11.01
N LEU A 83 5.90 12.31 12.25
CA LEU A 83 4.64 11.84 12.84
C LEU A 83 3.49 12.78 12.47
N LYS A 84 3.79 14.04 12.19
CA LYS A 84 2.82 15.02 11.73
C LYS A 84 2.51 14.81 10.25
N SER A 85 1.22 14.60 9.95
CA SER A 85 0.72 14.42 8.59
C SER A 85 1.02 15.62 7.69
N ASP A 86 0.93 16.84 8.24
CA ASP A 86 1.17 18.07 7.48
C ASP A 86 2.61 18.16 6.99
N THR A 87 3.58 17.67 7.76
CA THR A 87 4.98 17.62 7.33
C THR A 87 5.15 16.72 6.12
N LEU A 88 4.49 15.54 6.12
CA LEU A 88 4.53 14.63 4.97
C LEU A 88 3.84 15.25 3.75
N ARG A 89 2.73 15.97 3.94
CA ARG A 89 2.07 16.71 2.84
C ARG A 89 2.92 17.85 2.29
N ALA A 90 3.63 18.57 3.16
CA ALA A 90 4.56 19.61 2.73
C ALA A 90 5.71 19.02 1.90
N ILE A 91 6.24 17.86 2.29
CA ILE A 91 7.26 17.14 1.51
C ILE A 91 6.70 16.68 0.16
N GLU A 92 5.49 16.13 0.13
CA GLU A 92 4.83 15.76 -1.13
C GLU A 92 4.72 16.96 -2.07
N ASN A 93 4.19 18.07 -1.57
CA ASN A 93 4.01 19.30 -2.36
C ASN A 93 5.35 19.91 -2.81
N ALA A 94 6.38 19.88 -1.96
CA ALA A 94 7.70 20.43 -2.30
C ALA A 94 8.45 19.63 -3.36
N ASN A 95 8.06 18.37 -3.60
CA ASN A 95 8.67 17.49 -4.60
C ASN A 95 7.72 17.17 -5.77
N ASP A 96 6.63 17.92 -5.91
CA ASP A 96 5.59 17.71 -6.93
C ASP A 96 5.01 16.28 -6.93
N PHE A 97 4.94 15.64 -5.75
CA PHE A 97 4.30 14.35 -5.59
C PHE A 97 2.80 14.52 -5.46
N ALA A 98 2.05 13.56 -6.01
CA ALA A 98 0.61 13.51 -5.80
C ALA A 98 0.28 13.40 -4.31
N THR A 99 -0.70 14.15 -3.83
CA THR A 99 -1.15 14.07 -2.43
C THR A 99 -1.56 12.63 -2.10
N GLY A 100 -1.01 12.07 -1.03
CA GLY A 100 -1.26 10.66 -0.64
C GLY A 100 -0.21 9.68 -1.18
N SER A 101 0.83 10.17 -1.84
CA SER A 101 1.93 9.37 -2.34
C SER A 101 2.75 8.72 -1.23
N ILE A 102 2.97 9.43 -0.12
CA ILE A 102 3.66 8.92 1.07
C ILE A 102 2.60 8.32 2.00
N LEU A 103 2.60 6.99 2.11
CA LEU A 103 1.67 6.24 2.95
C LEU A 103 2.11 6.22 4.42
N ARG A 104 3.41 6.15 4.67
CA ARG A 104 3.98 6.10 6.03
C ARG A 104 5.44 6.49 6.03
N ALA A 105 5.88 7.13 7.10
CA ALA A 105 7.28 7.37 7.41
C ALA A 105 7.64 6.74 8.76
N LYS A 106 8.82 6.14 8.87
CA LYS A 106 9.33 5.60 10.14
C LYS A 106 10.84 5.73 10.20
N TRP A 107 11.35 6.22 11.32
CA TRP A 107 12.78 6.20 11.60
C TRP A 107 13.33 4.78 11.71
N LEU A 108 14.44 4.48 11.00
CA LEU A 108 15.07 3.16 11.06
C LEU A 108 15.70 2.91 12.45
N ARG A 109 16.28 3.96 13.05
CA ARG A 109 16.76 3.94 14.43
C ARG A 109 15.80 4.73 15.34
N PRO A 110 15.28 4.13 16.42
CA PRO A 110 14.48 4.84 17.42
C PRO A 110 15.27 6.01 18.01
N ILE A 111 14.56 7.06 18.42
CA ILE A 111 15.15 8.28 19.01
C ILE A 111 16.03 7.93 20.22
N VAL A 112 15.59 6.97 21.04
CA VAL A 112 16.30 6.48 22.24
C VAL A 112 17.68 5.87 21.93
N ARG A 113 17.93 5.47 20.68
CA ARG A 113 19.20 4.86 20.24
C ARG A 113 20.08 5.81 19.41
N ARG A 114 19.71 7.10 19.34
CA ARG A 114 20.51 8.13 18.65
C ARG A 114 21.59 8.67 19.59
N ARG A 115 22.70 9.12 19.01
CA ARG A 115 23.70 9.84 19.79
C ARG A 115 23.17 11.25 20.09
N PRO A 116 23.55 11.88 21.23
CA PRO A 116 23.06 13.21 21.61
C PRO A 116 23.37 14.30 20.57
N ASP A 117 24.46 14.12 19.83
CA ASP A 117 25.01 15.03 18.82
C ASP A 117 24.57 14.67 17.38
N GLN A 118 23.77 13.62 17.20
CA GLN A 118 23.39 13.13 15.88
C GLN A 118 22.37 14.05 15.20
N ARG A 119 22.83 14.79 14.18
CA ARG A 119 21.99 15.71 13.38
C ARG A 119 21.17 15.02 12.29
N ASN A 120 21.63 13.87 11.79
CA ASN A 120 20.99 13.17 10.67
C ASN A 120 20.68 11.71 11.01
N ALA A 121 19.55 11.20 10.53
CA ALA A 121 19.13 9.82 10.69
C ALA A 121 18.67 9.20 9.35
N HIS A 122 18.35 7.91 9.39
CA HIS A 122 17.81 7.19 8.24
C HIS A 122 16.32 6.96 8.41
N LEU A 123 15.59 7.21 7.34
CA LEU A 123 14.15 7.15 7.29
C LEU A 123 13.72 6.00 6.37
N CYS A 124 12.81 5.18 6.83
CA CYS A 124 12.07 4.26 5.99
C CYS A 124 10.77 4.94 5.56
N LEU A 125 10.67 5.28 4.28
CA LEU A 125 9.46 5.81 3.65
C LEU A 125 8.71 4.67 2.99
N VAL A 126 7.39 4.69 3.08
CA VAL A 126 6.48 3.79 2.37
C VAL A 126 5.68 4.63 1.40
N VAL A 127 5.81 4.37 0.10
CA VAL A 127 5.09 5.08 -0.95
C VAL A 127 4.06 4.20 -1.63
N SER A 128 3.04 4.82 -2.24
CA SER A 128 1.90 4.13 -2.85
C SER A 128 2.18 3.62 -4.27
N SER A 129 3.15 4.21 -4.98
CA SER A 129 3.44 3.89 -6.38
C SER A 129 4.84 3.30 -6.59
N PRO A 130 4.98 2.23 -7.40
CA PRO A 130 6.29 1.72 -7.79
C PRO A 130 7.06 2.70 -8.69
N SER A 131 6.38 3.48 -9.53
CA SER A 131 7.05 4.46 -10.41
C SER A 131 7.69 5.57 -9.57
N LEU A 132 6.96 6.07 -8.58
CA LEU A 132 7.47 7.03 -7.61
C LEU A 132 8.63 6.43 -6.82
N ALA A 133 8.51 5.18 -6.38
CA ALA A 133 9.57 4.51 -5.65
C ALA A 133 10.86 4.41 -6.46
N ASN A 134 10.75 4.03 -7.73
CA ASN A 134 11.90 3.92 -8.63
C ASN A 134 12.52 5.29 -8.94
N SER A 135 11.70 6.33 -9.07
CA SER A 135 12.19 7.70 -9.24
C SER A 135 13.03 8.11 -8.04
N LEU A 136 12.52 7.92 -6.82
CA LEU A 136 13.22 8.27 -5.57
C LEU A 136 14.53 7.51 -5.33
N ILE A 137 14.70 6.34 -5.95
CA ILE A 137 15.94 5.55 -5.85
C ILE A 137 16.99 6.01 -6.87
N THR A 138 16.53 6.44 -8.05
CA THR A 138 17.40 6.79 -9.19
C THR A 138 17.78 8.26 -9.23
N SER A 139 16.99 9.13 -8.58
CA SER A 139 17.24 10.58 -8.47
C SER A 139 18.50 10.94 -7.69
#